data_AF-A0A4Y2FIB1-F1
#
_entry.id   AF-A0A4Y2FIB1-F1
#
_cell.length_a   1.000
_cell.length_b   1.000
_cell.length_c   1.000
_cell.angle_alpha   90.00
_cell.angle_beta   90.00
_cell.angle_gamma   90.00
#
_symmetry.space_group_name_H-M   'P 1'
#
loop_
_entity.id
_entity.type
_entity.pdbx_description
1 polymer ?
#
loop_
_entity_poly.entity_id
_entity_poly.type
_entity_poly.pdbx_seq_one_letter_code
_entity_poly.pdbx_strand_id
1 'polypeptide(L)'
;MDPSSDHHEYCTGGFDPEDIVISGMSGRFPESDSVRELKEGLYNKKDFVVFTDKRFEKGAYHAPYDSSGLIKELDKLDINFFHVAYAHAQQMDPASRIHLEVTYEAIADAGIDATDLRGARVGVFNATTGEDTVKINTSDESFVSLNAIRTMNPNRTTHSFDFTGPSYTIDAACSSSAIALWSAVNTLRMGQIDAAVVSGCQLNLHPCMLAGYIGAGIVSTTGNSRPFDAKSDGMIKTEAVTAIFLQKAKVARRVYAIIPAIRCYSAGYVPEGVNVPSDVMQKRIMLDTLNDANVDINDIDFIEAHGTGTQVGDKIELNAIAEVFCKNRSKPLLVGAVKSNIGHTEASSGICGVIKSILAFEYESIPPNIKFEVPNPNTPALLDGKLVVVTEPTPFKKDYIPINSLGFGGTLVQILLKKNPIAPGGKKQESNIPRLILFPGTTEEAITTIFEYLQNTPNLPEEFFALLNKLSFTDPSLKPFRGYALYQGGNCPIKEIRVRYSY
;
A
#
# COMPACT_ATOMS: atom_id res chain seq x y z
N MET A 1 -33.43 -15.28 -6.48
CA MET A 1 -32.20 -15.33 -7.30
C MET A 1 -31.19 -16.07 -6.45
N ASP A 2 -30.69 -17.18 -6.95
CA ASP A 2 -29.70 -18.01 -6.25
C ASP A 2 -28.41 -17.19 -6.10
N PRO A 3 -27.94 -16.87 -4.88
CA PRO A 3 -26.70 -16.11 -4.70
C PRO A 3 -25.48 -16.86 -5.23
N SER A 4 -25.58 -18.18 -5.42
CA SER A 4 -24.48 -19.01 -5.93
C SER A 4 -24.26 -18.91 -7.44
N SER A 5 -25.20 -18.33 -8.21
CA SER A 5 -25.07 -18.23 -9.67
C SER A 5 -24.29 -17.01 -10.16
N ASP A 6 -23.98 -16.04 -9.29
CA ASP A 6 -23.27 -14.80 -9.65
C ASP A 6 -21.74 -14.88 -9.45
N HIS A 7 -21.23 -15.99 -8.92
CA HIS A 7 -19.86 -16.09 -8.41
C HIS A 7 -18.79 -16.55 -9.43
N HIS A 8 -19.08 -16.55 -10.74
CA HIS A 8 -18.25 -17.32 -11.67
C HIS A 8 -17.92 -16.70 -13.04
N GLU A 9 -18.11 -15.40 -13.30
CA GLU A 9 -17.81 -14.90 -14.66
C GLU A 9 -16.47 -14.16 -14.81
N TYR A 10 -15.88 -13.61 -13.75
CA TYR A 10 -14.70 -12.73 -13.88
C TYR A 10 -13.38 -13.28 -13.29
N CYS A 11 -13.45 -14.35 -12.50
CA CYS A 11 -12.27 -14.98 -11.87
C CYS A 11 -12.18 -16.50 -12.14
N THR A 12 -12.66 -16.99 -13.28
CA THR A 12 -12.54 -18.42 -13.63
C THR A 12 -11.28 -18.72 -14.43
N GLY A 13 -10.31 -19.37 -13.77
CA GLY A 13 -9.13 -19.98 -14.39
C GLY A 13 -7.82 -19.50 -13.79
N GLY A 14 -6.94 -20.43 -13.41
CA GLY A 14 -5.55 -20.13 -13.04
C GLY A 14 -5.24 -19.94 -11.55
N PHE A 15 -6.25 -19.86 -10.68
CA PHE A 15 -6.09 -19.73 -9.23
C PHE A 15 -6.37 -21.03 -8.47
N ASP A 16 -5.70 -21.24 -7.33
CA ASP A 16 -6.22 -22.12 -6.29
C ASP A 16 -7.34 -21.38 -5.53
N PRO A 17 -8.56 -21.95 -5.37
CA PRO A 17 -9.65 -21.33 -4.62
C PRO A 17 -9.28 -20.87 -3.21
N GLU A 18 -8.29 -21.51 -2.57
CA GLU A 18 -7.83 -21.20 -1.22
C GLU A 18 -6.62 -20.23 -1.19
N ASP A 19 -6.14 -19.78 -2.35
CA ASP A 19 -5.13 -18.72 -2.44
C ASP A 19 -5.59 -17.47 -1.70
N ILE A 20 -4.67 -16.86 -0.94
CA ILE A 20 -4.90 -15.54 -0.33
C ILE A 20 -4.54 -14.48 -1.35
N VAL A 21 -5.52 -13.65 -1.69
CA VAL A 21 -5.40 -12.63 -2.73
C VAL A 21 -5.51 -11.23 -2.16
N ILE A 22 -4.74 -10.31 -2.73
CA ILE A 22 -4.97 -8.87 -2.59
C ILE A 22 -6.03 -8.51 -3.63
N SER A 23 -7.20 -8.10 -3.14
CA SER A 23 -8.38 -7.85 -3.97
C SER A 23 -8.72 -6.38 -4.11
N GLY A 24 -8.25 -5.53 -3.19
CA GLY A 24 -8.42 -4.09 -3.27
C GLY A 24 -7.31 -3.34 -2.55
N MET A 25 -7.06 -2.09 -2.95
CA MET A 25 -6.04 -1.24 -2.35
C MET A 25 -6.42 0.24 -2.39
N SER A 26 -6.10 0.98 -1.34
CA SER A 26 -6.15 2.45 -1.33
C SER A 26 -5.05 3.04 -0.45
N GLY A 27 -4.83 4.33 -0.60
CA GLY A 27 -3.95 5.08 0.28
C GLY A 27 -3.89 6.57 -0.03
N ARG A 28 -3.45 7.32 0.98
CA ARG A 28 -2.92 8.68 0.86
C ARG A 28 -1.41 8.61 1.02
N PHE A 29 -0.70 9.20 0.07
CA PHE A 29 0.77 9.20 0.00
C PHE A 29 1.27 10.63 -0.05
N PRO A 30 2.60 10.85 0.02
CA PRO A 30 3.15 12.18 -0.18
C PRO A 30 2.65 12.77 -1.51
N GLU A 31 2.08 13.98 -1.45
CA GLU A 31 1.59 14.73 -2.61
C GLU A 31 0.65 13.93 -3.56
N SER A 32 -0.04 12.89 -3.04
CA SER A 32 -0.95 12.02 -3.80
C SER A 32 -2.13 11.53 -2.96
N ASP A 33 -3.35 11.74 -3.43
CA ASP A 33 -4.56 11.35 -2.68
C ASP A 33 -5.11 9.97 -3.09
N SER A 34 -4.45 9.28 -4.03
CA SER A 34 -4.88 7.96 -4.48
C SER A 34 -3.72 7.12 -5.02
N VAL A 35 -3.95 5.80 -5.13
CA VAL A 35 -3.02 4.88 -5.81
C VAL A 35 -2.85 5.27 -7.28
N ARG A 36 -3.86 5.88 -7.90
CA ARG A 36 -3.78 6.39 -9.28
C ARG A 36 -2.78 7.54 -9.40
N GLU A 37 -2.89 8.56 -8.54
CA GLU A 37 -1.96 9.69 -8.52
C GLU A 37 -0.53 9.23 -8.20
N LEU A 38 -0.39 8.31 -7.23
CA LEU A 38 0.90 7.69 -6.92
C LEU A 38 1.49 7.02 -8.18
N LYS A 39 0.72 6.18 -8.86
CA LYS A 39 1.13 5.49 -10.09
C LYS A 39 1.58 6.48 -11.16
N GLU A 40 0.79 7.52 -11.44
CA GLU A 40 1.13 8.53 -12.43
C GLU A 40 2.45 9.25 -12.07
N GLY A 41 2.64 9.63 -10.81
CA GLY A 41 3.88 10.26 -10.38
C GLY A 41 5.09 9.31 -10.38
N LEU A 42 4.92 8.03 -10.00
CA LEU A 42 6.01 7.04 -10.04
C LEU A 42 6.54 6.84 -11.47
N TYR A 43 5.67 6.63 -12.45
CA TYR A 43 6.10 6.46 -13.85
C TYR A 43 6.67 7.74 -14.48
N ASN A 44 6.23 8.91 -14.00
CA ASN A 44 6.78 10.21 -14.41
C ASN A 44 8.02 10.63 -13.62
N LYS A 45 8.59 9.73 -12.79
CA LYS A 45 9.77 10.01 -11.96
C LYS A 45 9.59 11.22 -11.03
N LYS A 46 8.36 11.44 -10.55
CA LYS A 46 8.07 12.49 -9.59
C LYS A 46 8.79 12.19 -8.28
N ASP A 47 9.46 13.22 -7.77
CA ASP A 47 9.90 13.29 -6.38
C ASP A 47 8.72 13.79 -5.55
N PHE A 48 8.19 12.95 -4.68
CA PHE A 48 7.09 13.31 -3.79
C PHE A 48 7.58 13.87 -2.45
N VAL A 49 8.89 13.91 -2.24
CA VAL A 49 9.50 14.62 -1.11
C VAL A 49 9.73 16.06 -1.53
N VAL A 50 9.20 17.00 -0.75
CA VAL A 50 9.31 18.44 -1.01
C VAL A 50 10.04 19.13 0.12
N PHE A 51 10.76 20.21 -0.19
CA PHE A 51 11.35 21.09 0.80
C PHE A 51 10.27 22.04 1.33
N THR A 52 9.93 21.91 2.61
CA THR A 52 8.83 22.61 3.28
C THR A 52 8.99 22.61 4.79
N ASP A 53 8.59 23.71 5.41
CA ASP A 53 8.49 23.89 6.86
C ASP A 53 7.10 23.53 7.43
N LYS A 54 6.16 23.03 6.60
CA LYS A 54 4.75 22.76 6.97
C LYS A 54 4.58 21.82 8.17
N ARG A 55 5.59 20.99 8.51
CA ARG A 55 5.59 20.16 9.73
C ARG A 55 6.56 20.70 10.77
N PHE A 56 7.81 20.91 10.37
CA PHE A 56 8.86 21.35 11.26
C PHE A 56 9.74 22.36 10.54
N GLU A 57 10.07 23.46 11.23
CA GLU A 57 11.07 24.41 10.75
C GLU A 57 12.46 23.75 10.72
N LYS A 58 13.28 24.14 9.73
CA LYS A 58 14.67 23.68 9.65
C LYS A 58 15.44 24.02 10.92
N GLY A 59 16.20 23.06 11.43
CA GLY A 59 16.99 23.22 12.66
C GLY A 59 16.20 23.03 13.95
N ALA A 60 14.86 22.97 13.91
CA ALA A 60 14.06 22.56 15.05
C ALA A 60 14.46 21.13 15.46
N TYR A 61 14.76 20.91 16.74
CA TYR A 61 15.17 19.62 17.29
C TYR A 61 16.37 18.98 16.56
N HIS A 62 17.29 19.81 16.06
CA HIS A 62 18.46 19.39 15.27
C HIS A 62 18.12 18.72 13.92
N ALA A 63 16.91 18.91 13.39
CA ALA A 63 16.54 18.44 12.06
C ALA A 63 17.53 18.96 11.00
N PRO A 64 18.27 18.07 10.29
CA PRO A 64 19.34 18.48 9.38
C PRO A 64 18.81 19.07 8.06
N TYR A 65 17.53 18.85 7.77
CA TYR A 65 16.84 19.29 6.56
C TYR A 65 15.41 19.75 6.88
N ASP A 66 14.81 20.39 5.88
CA ASP A 66 13.40 20.79 5.76
C ASP A 66 12.68 20.01 4.64
N SER A 67 13.19 18.84 4.22
CA SER A 67 12.50 17.95 3.27
C SER A 67 11.54 16.99 3.97
N SER A 68 10.32 16.85 3.47
CA SER A 68 9.38 15.81 3.91
C SER A 68 8.42 15.43 2.79
N GLY A 69 7.96 14.19 2.81
CA GLY A 69 6.83 13.75 1.99
C GLY A 69 5.56 13.87 2.82
N LEU A 70 4.61 14.70 2.38
CA LEU A 70 3.44 15.08 3.16
C LEU A 70 2.14 14.64 2.52
N ILE A 71 1.21 14.14 3.33
CA ILE A 71 -0.19 14.03 2.91
C ILE A 71 -0.75 15.46 2.81
N LYS A 72 -1.52 15.72 1.74
CA LYS A 72 -2.01 17.06 1.40
C LYS A 72 -2.92 17.63 2.48
N GLU A 73 -3.93 16.85 2.87
CA GLU A 73 -4.98 17.25 3.82
C GLU A 73 -5.06 16.29 5.02
N LEU A 74 -5.13 16.86 6.24
CA LEU A 74 -5.21 16.12 7.51
C LEU A 74 -6.49 16.45 8.31
N ASP A 75 -7.27 17.41 7.84
CA ASP A 75 -8.40 18.01 8.53
C ASP A 75 -9.77 17.50 8.05
N LYS A 76 -9.79 16.56 7.09
CA LYS A 76 -11.02 16.02 6.50
C LYS A 76 -11.47 14.71 7.15
N LEU A 77 -12.78 14.50 7.18
CA LEU A 77 -13.46 13.23 7.43
C LEU A 77 -14.94 13.38 7.10
N ASP A 78 -15.53 12.44 6.35
CA ASP A 78 -16.99 12.33 6.25
C ASP A 78 -17.59 11.69 7.51
N ILE A 79 -17.83 12.52 8.54
CA ILE A 79 -18.28 12.04 9.85
C ILE A 79 -19.66 11.38 9.84
N ASN A 80 -20.52 11.77 8.88
CA ASN A 80 -21.86 11.19 8.77
C ASN A 80 -21.79 9.78 8.19
N PHE A 81 -20.99 9.62 7.13
CA PHE A 81 -20.77 8.31 6.50
C PHE A 81 -20.20 7.28 7.47
N PHE A 82 -19.23 7.68 8.32
CA PHE A 82 -18.60 6.77 9.30
C PHE A 82 -19.27 6.76 10.68
N HIS A 83 -20.43 7.41 10.84
CA HIS A 83 -21.15 7.49 12.12
C HIS A 83 -20.29 8.02 13.29
N VAL A 84 -19.43 8.99 13.02
CA VAL A 84 -18.56 9.61 14.02
C VAL A 84 -19.19 10.89 14.54
N ALA A 85 -19.37 11.00 15.86
CA ALA A 85 -19.84 12.25 16.46
C ALA A 85 -18.82 13.38 16.22
N TYR A 86 -19.29 14.58 15.86
CA TYR A 86 -18.43 15.74 15.58
C TYR A 86 -17.39 16.00 16.68
N ALA A 87 -17.80 15.95 17.95
CA ALA A 87 -16.89 16.13 19.10
C ALA A 87 -15.77 15.08 19.17
N HIS A 88 -16.03 13.84 18.74
CA HIS A 88 -15.01 12.79 18.67
C HIS A 88 -14.07 13.03 17.49
N ALA A 89 -14.59 13.41 16.32
CA ALA A 89 -13.79 13.67 15.13
C ALA A 89 -12.73 14.77 15.37
N GLN A 90 -13.08 15.82 16.13
CA GLN A 90 -12.15 16.88 16.51
C GLN A 90 -10.98 16.39 17.38
N GLN A 91 -11.15 15.27 18.08
CA GLN A 91 -10.14 14.69 18.97
C GLN A 91 -9.42 13.48 18.36
N MET A 92 -9.77 13.08 17.14
CA MET A 92 -9.14 11.94 16.48
C MET A 92 -7.76 12.30 15.96
N ASP A 93 -6.83 11.35 16.11
CA ASP A 93 -5.59 11.34 15.33
C ASP A 93 -5.96 11.47 13.83
N PRO A 94 -5.38 12.43 13.08
CA PRO A 94 -5.63 12.56 11.65
C PRO A 94 -5.40 11.27 10.86
N ALA A 95 -4.44 10.44 11.28
CA ALA A 95 -4.19 9.15 10.65
C ALA A 95 -5.39 8.20 10.80
N SER A 96 -6.08 8.26 11.95
CA SER A 96 -7.31 7.50 12.23
C SER A 96 -8.46 7.90 11.32
N ARG A 97 -8.58 9.21 11.02
CA ARG A 97 -9.60 9.74 10.09
C ARG A 97 -9.37 9.22 8.68
N ILE A 98 -8.14 9.41 8.18
CA ILE A 98 -7.76 8.93 6.84
C ILE A 98 -7.87 7.41 6.76
N HIS A 99 -7.53 6.68 7.82
CA HIS A 99 -7.62 5.22 7.89
C HIS A 99 -9.04 4.70 7.62
N LEU A 100 -10.09 5.39 8.11
CA LEU A 100 -11.48 5.03 7.82
C LEU A 100 -11.79 5.14 6.32
N GLU A 101 -11.40 6.26 5.70
CA GLU A 101 -11.60 6.51 4.28
C GLU A 101 -10.87 5.50 3.42
N VAL A 102 -9.55 5.32 3.62
CA VAL A 102 -8.76 4.41 2.79
C VAL A 102 -9.17 2.95 3.00
N THR A 103 -9.68 2.58 4.18
CA THR A 103 -10.23 1.23 4.40
C THR A 103 -11.49 1.02 3.56
N TYR A 104 -12.43 1.95 3.63
CA TYR A 104 -13.64 1.88 2.82
C TYR A 104 -13.31 1.83 1.33
N GLU A 105 -12.39 2.69 0.87
CA GLU A 105 -11.94 2.72 -0.52
C GLU A 105 -11.27 1.40 -0.94
N ALA A 106 -10.43 0.79 -0.10
CA ALA A 106 -9.79 -0.49 -0.43
C ALA A 106 -10.82 -1.64 -0.54
N ILE A 107 -11.89 -1.62 0.26
CA ILE A 107 -12.97 -2.61 0.16
C ILE A 107 -13.82 -2.34 -1.10
N ALA A 108 -14.14 -1.08 -1.37
CA ALA A 108 -14.84 -0.67 -2.58
C ALA A 108 -14.05 -1.00 -3.85
N ASP A 109 -12.73 -0.84 -3.84
CA ASP A 109 -11.83 -1.19 -4.94
C ASP A 109 -11.85 -2.70 -5.24
N ALA A 110 -12.08 -3.55 -4.22
CA ALA A 110 -12.36 -4.98 -4.37
C ALA A 110 -13.76 -5.28 -4.95
N GLY A 111 -14.54 -4.25 -5.29
CA GLY A 111 -15.89 -4.33 -5.82
C GLY A 111 -16.93 -4.75 -4.77
N ILE A 112 -16.65 -4.55 -3.48
CA ILE A 112 -17.53 -4.89 -2.35
C ILE A 112 -17.92 -3.60 -1.64
N ASP A 113 -19.20 -3.42 -1.30
CA ASP A 113 -19.55 -2.33 -0.40
C ASP A 113 -19.27 -2.77 1.04
N ALA A 114 -18.61 -1.94 1.84
CA ALA A 114 -18.28 -2.30 3.22
C ALA A 114 -19.52 -2.64 4.08
N THR A 115 -20.70 -2.12 3.73
CA THR A 115 -21.95 -2.44 4.42
C THR A 115 -22.45 -3.86 4.15
N ASP A 116 -22.03 -4.49 3.05
CA ASP A 116 -22.32 -5.91 2.75
C ASP A 116 -21.55 -6.86 3.69
N LEU A 117 -20.54 -6.35 4.41
CA LEU A 117 -19.67 -7.10 5.31
C LEU A 117 -20.02 -6.90 6.79
N ARG A 118 -21.13 -6.22 7.11
CA ARG A 118 -21.59 -6.04 8.49
C ARG A 118 -21.83 -7.39 9.17
N GLY A 119 -21.35 -7.53 10.39
CA GLY A 119 -21.35 -8.77 11.16
C GLY A 119 -20.32 -9.82 10.72
N ALA A 120 -19.66 -9.65 9.57
CA ALA A 120 -18.71 -10.64 9.04
C ALA A 120 -17.38 -10.62 9.82
N ARG A 121 -16.68 -11.77 9.81
CA ARG A 121 -15.39 -11.95 10.47
C ARG A 121 -14.27 -11.32 9.65
N VAL A 122 -14.35 -10.00 9.44
CA VAL A 122 -13.30 -9.22 8.80
C VAL A 122 -12.32 -8.79 9.88
N GLY A 123 -11.06 -9.23 9.78
CA GLY A 123 -10.01 -8.77 10.69
C GLY A 123 -9.43 -7.43 10.24
N VAL A 124 -9.04 -6.57 11.18
CA VAL A 124 -8.36 -5.29 10.91
C VAL A 124 -6.99 -5.30 11.58
N PHE A 125 -5.95 -5.46 10.75
CA PHE A 125 -4.56 -5.55 11.16
C PHE A 125 -3.87 -4.24 10.82
N ASN A 126 -3.85 -3.33 11.79
CA ASN A 126 -3.32 -2.00 11.59
C ASN A 126 -1.87 -1.91 12.05
N ALA A 127 -1.03 -1.20 11.31
CA ALA A 127 0.33 -0.85 11.69
C ALA A 127 0.42 0.64 11.99
N THR A 128 0.96 1.01 13.15
CA THR A 128 1.21 2.40 13.54
C THR A 128 2.35 2.42 14.56
N THR A 129 3.36 3.26 14.35
CA THR A 129 4.54 3.36 15.22
C THR A 129 4.55 4.63 16.08
N GLY A 130 3.83 5.67 15.65
CA GLY A 130 3.78 6.97 16.33
C GLY A 130 2.51 7.18 17.17
N GLU A 131 2.59 8.11 18.12
CA GLU A 131 1.46 8.66 18.86
C GLU A 131 1.60 10.19 18.95
N ASP A 132 1.85 10.80 17.79
CA ASP A 132 2.19 12.21 17.72
C ASP A 132 1.04 13.11 18.19
N THR A 133 -0.21 12.77 17.86
CA THR A 133 -1.39 13.51 18.34
C THR A 133 -1.53 13.44 19.86
N VAL A 134 -1.21 12.29 20.49
CA VAL A 134 -1.23 12.18 21.95
C VAL A 134 -0.19 13.11 22.56
N LYS A 135 1.04 13.12 22.02
CA LYS A 135 2.13 13.99 22.50
C LYS A 135 1.75 15.47 22.38
N ILE A 136 1.17 15.87 21.25
CA ILE A 136 0.68 17.24 21.01
C ILE A 136 -0.40 17.61 22.03
N ASN A 137 -1.39 16.74 22.26
CA ASN A 137 -2.45 17.01 23.23
C ASN A 137 -1.88 17.22 24.64
N THR A 138 -0.88 16.42 25.05
CA THR A 138 -0.33 16.47 26.42
C THR A 138 0.66 17.59 26.70
N SER A 139 1.04 18.42 25.72
CA SER A 139 2.03 19.48 25.93
C SER A 139 1.55 20.58 26.89
N ASP A 140 0.23 20.76 27.03
CA ASP A 140 -0.39 21.89 27.74
C ASP A 140 -1.15 21.46 29.02
N GLU A 141 -0.67 20.42 29.74
CA GLU A 141 -1.37 19.81 30.91
C GLU A 141 -2.81 19.31 30.61
N SER A 142 -3.12 19.05 29.33
CA SER A 142 -4.43 18.54 28.93
C SER A 142 -4.56 17.02 29.16
N PHE A 143 -5.80 16.54 29.30
CA PHE A 143 -6.07 15.11 29.41
C PHE A 143 -5.87 14.42 28.06
N VAL A 144 -5.36 13.18 28.08
CA VAL A 144 -5.26 12.37 26.86
C VAL A 144 -6.66 11.99 26.40
N SER A 145 -7.08 12.47 25.24
CA SER A 145 -8.27 11.94 24.60
C SER A 145 -8.00 10.51 24.14
N LEU A 146 -8.80 9.56 24.63
CA LEU A 146 -8.81 8.19 24.11
C LEU A 146 -9.13 8.16 22.62
N ASN A 147 -9.68 9.23 22.05
CA ASN A 147 -9.95 9.29 20.62
C ASN A 147 -8.68 9.40 19.75
N ALA A 148 -7.54 9.79 20.34
CA ALA A 148 -6.27 10.03 19.66
C ALA A 148 -5.24 8.89 19.78
N ILE A 149 -5.51 7.85 20.58
CA ILE A 149 -4.55 6.76 20.77
C ILE A 149 -4.56 5.80 19.58
N ARG A 150 -3.40 5.21 19.25
CA ARG A 150 -3.22 4.37 18.05
C ARG A 150 -4.17 3.16 17.98
N THR A 151 -4.55 2.58 19.12
CA THR A 151 -5.52 1.48 19.23
C THR A 151 -6.88 1.81 18.61
N MET A 152 -7.23 3.09 18.52
CA MET A 152 -8.47 3.50 17.89
C MET A 152 -8.45 3.37 16.37
N ASN A 153 -7.28 3.33 15.72
CA ASN A 153 -7.20 3.19 14.26
C ASN A 153 -7.97 1.96 13.76
N PRO A 154 -7.65 0.72 14.20
CA PRO A 154 -8.41 -0.46 13.79
C PRO A 154 -9.78 -0.56 14.46
N ASN A 155 -9.90 -0.15 15.73
CA ASN A 155 -11.15 -0.33 16.49
C ASN A 155 -12.29 0.59 16.02
N ARG A 156 -11.96 1.78 15.49
CA ARG A 156 -12.96 2.61 14.83
C ARG A 156 -13.42 2.01 13.51
N THR A 157 -12.50 1.42 12.75
CA THR A 157 -12.83 0.72 11.51
C THR A 157 -13.82 -0.40 11.79
N THR A 158 -13.51 -1.29 12.74
CA THR A 158 -14.42 -2.39 13.09
C THR A 158 -15.77 -1.89 13.62
N HIS A 159 -15.77 -0.85 14.44
CA HIS A 159 -17.02 -0.23 14.91
C HIS A 159 -17.84 0.40 13.76
N SER A 160 -17.20 1.14 12.85
CA SER A 160 -17.90 1.89 11.80
C SER A 160 -18.52 0.98 10.74
N PHE A 161 -17.89 -0.16 10.45
CA PHE A 161 -18.34 -1.13 9.46
C PHE A 161 -18.96 -2.40 10.05
N ASP A 162 -19.07 -2.49 11.38
CA ASP A 162 -19.57 -3.67 12.11
C ASP A 162 -18.79 -4.96 11.79
N PHE A 163 -17.46 -4.88 11.77
CA PHE A 163 -16.62 -6.06 11.57
C PHE A 163 -16.39 -6.79 12.89
N THR A 164 -16.54 -8.12 12.88
CA THR A 164 -16.48 -8.97 14.08
C THR A 164 -15.17 -9.77 14.19
N GLY A 165 -14.21 -9.56 13.29
CA GLY A 165 -12.89 -10.18 13.33
C GLY A 165 -11.93 -9.52 14.34
N PRO A 166 -10.69 -10.03 14.45
CA PRO A 166 -9.66 -9.46 15.32
C PRO A 166 -9.32 -8.02 14.88
N SER A 167 -9.07 -7.15 15.85
CA SER A 167 -8.81 -5.73 15.63
C SER A 167 -7.70 -5.26 16.57
N TYR A 168 -6.53 -4.92 16.02
CA TYR A 168 -5.39 -4.50 16.83
C TYR A 168 -4.33 -3.75 16.02
N THR A 169 -3.48 -3.02 16.75
CA THR A 169 -2.34 -2.28 16.21
C THR A 169 -1.04 -3.04 16.44
N ILE A 170 -0.19 -3.09 15.43
CA ILE A 170 1.15 -3.70 15.44
C ILE A 170 2.21 -2.61 15.32
N ASP A 171 3.27 -2.75 16.12
CA ASP A 171 4.50 -1.97 16.01
C ASP A 171 5.71 -2.92 15.92
N ALA A 172 6.30 -2.97 14.74
CA ALA A 172 7.60 -3.57 14.44
C ALA A 172 8.49 -2.54 13.71
N ALA A 173 8.36 -1.26 14.07
CA ALA A 173 8.98 -0.13 13.39
C ALA A 173 8.71 -0.12 11.86
N CYS A 174 9.76 -0.04 11.04
CA CYS A 174 9.65 0.10 9.59
C CYS A 174 8.99 -1.12 8.90
N SER A 175 8.96 -2.29 9.53
CA SER A 175 8.32 -3.50 8.99
C SER A 175 6.89 -3.74 9.50
N SER A 176 6.32 -2.80 10.28
CA SER A 176 5.01 -2.97 10.93
C SER A 176 3.89 -3.41 9.99
N SER A 177 3.69 -2.74 8.85
CA SER A 177 2.60 -3.13 7.93
C SER A 177 2.85 -4.42 7.18
N ALA A 178 4.12 -4.82 6.99
CA ALA A 178 4.46 -6.14 6.47
C ALA A 178 4.20 -7.24 7.51
N ILE A 179 4.41 -6.97 8.80
CA ILE A 179 4.00 -7.87 9.89
C ILE A 179 2.48 -7.95 9.99
N ALA A 180 1.77 -6.83 9.84
CA ALA A 180 0.32 -6.83 9.78
C ALA A 180 -0.20 -7.70 8.63
N LEU A 181 0.45 -7.64 7.46
CA LEU A 181 0.17 -8.52 6.34
C LEU A 181 0.44 -9.99 6.66
N TRP A 182 1.59 -10.30 7.27
CA TRP A 182 1.94 -11.65 7.71
C TRP A 182 0.90 -12.20 8.68
N SER A 183 0.50 -11.43 9.69
CA SER A 183 -0.54 -11.84 10.66
C SER A 183 -1.88 -12.08 9.97
N ALA A 184 -2.31 -11.20 9.07
CA ALA A 184 -3.58 -11.35 8.35
C ALA A 184 -3.60 -12.58 7.44
N VAL A 185 -2.55 -12.81 6.66
CA VAL A 185 -2.42 -13.98 5.78
C VAL A 185 -2.48 -15.28 6.57
N ASN A 186 -1.77 -15.36 7.70
CA ASN A 186 -1.80 -16.57 8.54
C ASN A 186 -3.18 -16.77 9.20
N THR A 187 -3.84 -15.70 9.64
CA THR A 187 -5.18 -15.77 10.23
C THR A 187 -6.24 -16.23 9.22
N LEU A 188 -6.14 -15.76 7.96
CA LEU A 188 -6.97 -16.22 6.83
C LEU A 188 -6.73 -17.70 6.50
N ARG A 189 -5.45 -18.12 6.45
CA ARG A 189 -5.07 -19.53 6.21
C ARG A 189 -5.60 -20.47 7.29
N MET A 190 -5.64 -20.02 8.55
CA MET A 190 -6.23 -20.75 9.67
C MET A 190 -7.77 -20.79 9.65
N GLY A 191 -8.43 -20.03 8.77
CA GLY A 191 -9.89 -19.96 8.69
C GLY A 191 -10.56 -19.24 9.87
N GLN A 192 -9.80 -18.46 10.64
CA GLN A 192 -10.34 -17.68 11.77
C GLN A 192 -11.11 -16.44 11.32
N ILE A 193 -10.79 -15.93 10.12
CA ILE A 193 -11.43 -14.78 9.48
C ILE A 193 -11.76 -15.10 8.02
N ASP A 194 -12.73 -14.39 7.46
CA ASP A 194 -13.19 -14.56 6.08
C ASP A 194 -12.52 -13.57 5.11
N ALA A 195 -12.18 -12.39 5.63
CA ALA A 195 -11.43 -11.35 4.93
C ALA A 195 -10.59 -10.55 5.93
N ALA A 196 -9.66 -9.74 5.43
CA ALA A 196 -8.84 -8.87 6.26
C ALA A 196 -8.59 -7.52 5.61
N VAL A 197 -8.60 -6.47 6.42
CA VAL A 197 -8.00 -5.17 6.12
C VAL A 197 -6.61 -5.16 6.73
N VAL A 198 -5.59 -4.89 5.91
CA VAL A 198 -4.23 -4.65 6.38
C VAL A 198 -3.88 -3.21 6.06
N SER A 199 -3.46 -2.46 7.07
CA SER A 199 -3.21 -1.03 6.92
C SER A 199 -1.92 -0.58 7.59
N GLY A 200 -1.36 0.53 7.09
CA GLY A 200 -0.22 1.20 7.71
C GLY A 200 -0.46 2.69 7.79
N CYS A 201 -0.34 3.26 8.99
CA CYS A 201 -0.61 4.66 9.28
C CYS A 201 0.68 5.32 9.77
N GLN A 202 1.17 6.31 9.02
CA GLN A 202 2.31 7.13 9.42
C GLN A 202 2.07 8.60 9.08
N LEU A 203 2.18 9.45 10.10
CA LEU A 203 2.19 10.91 9.98
C LEU A 203 3.40 11.49 10.73
N ASN A 204 3.79 12.71 10.36
CA ASN A 204 4.95 13.40 10.93
C ASN A 204 4.49 14.66 11.66
N LEU A 205 3.79 14.51 12.79
CA LEU A 205 3.18 15.64 13.50
C LEU A 205 4.01 16.09 14.71
N HIS A 206 4.86 15.22 15.27
CA HIS A 206 5.70 15.54 16.42
C HIS A 206 7.18 15.16 16.17
N PRO A 207 8.15 16.03 16.52
CA PRO A 207 9.55 15.86 16.12
C PRO A 207 10.34 14.84 16.96
N CYS A 208 9.80 14.40 18.11
CA CYS A 208 10.45 13.48 19.05
C CYS A 208 11.08 12.23 18.37
N MET A 209 10.36 11.57 17.47
CA MET A 209 10.91 10.39 16.79
C MET A 209 12.01 10.74 15.79
N LEU A 210 11.86 11.87 15.08
CA LEU A 210 12.89 12.36 14.17
C LEU A 210 14.20 12.66 14.91
N ALA A 211 14.12 13.29 16.09
CA ALA A 211 15.27 13.53 16.95
C ALA A 211 16.01 12.24 17.35
N GLY A 212 15.25 11.18 17.67
CA GLY A 212 15.81 9.86 17.94
C GLY A 212 16.56 9.28 16.74
N TYR A 213 16.01 9.39 15.53
CA TYR A 213 16.67 8.91 14.31
C TYR A 213 17.92 9.72 13.94
N ILE A 214 17.92 11.02 14.21
CA ILE A 214 19.11 11.87 14.07
C ILE A 214 20.20 11.39 15.02
N GLY A 215 19.88 11.14 16.29
CA GLY A 215 20.82 10.59 17.27
C GLY A 215 21.36 9.21 16.90
N ALA A 216 20.57 8.41 16.17
CA ALA A 216 20.99 7.12 15.63
C ALA A 216 21.82 7.20 14.34
N GLY A 217 21.96 8.39 13.73
CA GLY A 217 22.75 8.59 12.52
C GLY A 217 22.16 7.97 11.25
N ILE A 218 20.84 7.72 11.20
CA ILE A 218 20.17 7.07 10.06
C ILE A 218 19.39 8.04 9.16
N VAL A 219 19.31 9.31 9.56
CA VAL A 219 18.60 10.37 8.82
C VAL A 219 19.55 11.04 7.83
N SER A 220 19.06 11.28 6.61
CA SER A 220 19.83 12.01 5.57
C SER A 220 20.25 13.39 6.09
N THR A 221 21.45 13.83 5.74
CA THR A 221 21.89 15.21 6.04
C THR A 221 21.53 16.18 4.92
N THR A 222 21.25 15.65 3.72
CA THR A 222 20.96 16.43 2.51
C THR A 222 19.48 16.49 2.16
N GLY A 223 18.61 15.88 2.99
CA GLY A 223 17.16 15.86 2.75
C GLY A 223 16.77 15.05 1.52
N ASN A 224 17.51 13.98 1.23
CA ASN A 224 17.31 13.15 0.04
C ASN A 224 17.49 11.67 0.38
N SER A 225 16.47 10.85 0.16
CA SER A 225 16.63 9.39 0.16
C SER A 225 17.19 9.00 -1.21
N ARG A 226 18.42 8.47 -1.21
CA ARG A 226 19.10 7.98 -2.42
C ARG A 226 19.45 6.50 -2.28
N PRO A 227 18.45 5.61 -2.32
CA PRO A 227 18.71 4.18 -2.25
C PRO A 227 19.76 3.76 -3.28
N PHE A 228 20.77 3.03 -2.82
CA PHE A 228 21.78 2.37 -3.65
C PHE A 228 22.83 3.28 -4.31
N ASP A 229 22.69 4.61 -4.18
CA ASP A 229 23.62 5.59 -4.77
C ASP A 229 24.89 5.78 -3.91
N ALA A 230 26.00 6.17 -4.53
CA ALA A 230 27.24 6.50 -3.83
C ALA A 230 27.09 7.68 -2.85
N LYS A 231 26.13 8.58 -3.09
CA LYS A 231 25.78 9.73 -2.24
C LYS A 231 24.64 9.40 -1.26
N SER A 232 24.31 8.12 -1.04
CA SER A 232 23.39 7.71 0.01
C SER A 232 23.94 8.17 1.37
N ASP A 233 23.15 8.92 2.15
CA ASP A 233 23.56 9.47 3.45
C ASP A 233 22.52 9.29 4.55
N GLY A 234 21.41 8.59 4.27
CA GLY A 234 20.35 8.29 5.22
C GLY A 234 18.95 8.32 4.61
N MET A 235 17.96 8.05 5.44
CA MET A 235 16.55 8.08 5.07
C MET A 235 15.93 9.47 5.28
N ILE A 236 14.80 9.72 4.62
CA ILE A 236 13.89 10.83 4.97
C ILE A 236 12.62 10.24 5.53
N LYS A 237 12.19 10.72 6.69
CA LYS A 237 10.89 10.38 7.29
C LYS A 237 9.75 11.02 6.49
N THR A 238 8.74 10.25 6.07
CA THR A 238 7.60 10.74 5.28
C THR A 238 6.26 10.15 5.73
N GLU A 239 5.16 10.69 5.23
CA GLU A 239 3.80 10.34 5.63
C GLU A 239 3.14 9.39 4.63
N ALA A 240 2.40 8.40 5.10
CA ALA A 240 1.43 7.65 4.28
C ALA A 240 0.41 6.93 5.16
N VAL A 241 -0.83 6.86 4.67
CA VAL A 241 -1.88 6.03 5.25
C VAL A 241 -2.38 5.11 4.14
N THR A 242 -2.16 3.80 4.29
CA THR A 242 -2.45 2.80 3.26
C THR A 242 -3.35 1.70 3.81
N ALA A 243 -4.15 1.10 2.93
CA ALA A 243 -4.95 -0.09 3.23
C ALA A 243 -4.99 -1.03 2.02
N ILE A 244 -4.93 -2.32 2.28
CA ILE A 244 -5.23 -3.37 1.30
C ILE A 244 -6.27 -4.34 1.87
N PHE A 245 -7.09 -4.87 0.99
CA PHE A 245 -8.16 -5.82 1.33
C PHE A 245 -7.82 -7.23 0.83
N LEU A 246 -7.80 -8.18 1.76
CA LEU A 246 -7.45 -9.57 1.54
C LEU A 246 -8.67 -10.47 1.69
N GLN A 247 -8.74 -11.49 0.85
CA GLN A 247 -9.73 -12.56 0.96
C GLN A 247 -9.18 -13.83 0.28
N LYS A 248 -9.96 -14.91 0.31
CA LYS A 248 -9.66 -16.10 -0.48
C LYS A 248 -10.07 -15.89 -1.93
N ALA A 249 -9.31 -16.43 -2.88
CA ALA A 249 -9.57 -16.28 -4.31
C ALA A 249 -11.00 -16.67 -4.70
N LYS A 250 -11.55 -17.73 -4.10
CA LYS A 250 -12.91 -18.23 -4.39
C LYS A 250 -14.07 -17.24 -4.15
N VAL A 251 -13.87 -16.22 -3.32
CA VAL A 251 -14.87 -15.18 -3.03
C VAL A 251 -14.51 -13.82 -3.62
N ALA A 252 -13.30 -13.68 -4.17
CA ALA A 252 -12.82 -12.43 -4.71
C ALA A 252 -13.54 -12.05 -6.00
N ARG A 253 -13.98 -10.80 -6.09
CA ARG A 253 -14.53 -10.21 -7.33
C ARG A 253 -13.44 -9.61 -8.22
N ARG A 254 -12.34 -9.20 -7.61
CA ARG A 254 -11.12 -8.65 -8.22
C ARG A 254 -9.91 -9.31 -7.57
N VAL A 255 -8.86 -9.55 -8.36
CA VAL A 255 -7.55 -10.00 -7.86
C VAL A 255 -6.44 -9.17 -8.49
N TYR A 256 -5.68 -8.46 -7.67
CA TYR A 256 -4.46 -7.77 -8.10
C TYR A 256 -3.26 -8.72 -8.10
N ALA A 257 -3.09 -9.44 -6.99
CA ALA A 257 -1.97 -10.35 -6.79
C ALA A 257 -2.33 -11.44 -5.77
N ILE A 258 -1.60 -12.55 -5.84
CA ILE A 258 -1.66 -13.66 -4.89
C ILE A 258 -0.47 -13.51 -3.92
N ILE A 259 -0.62 -13.94 -2.67
CA ILE A 259 0.46 -14.04 -1.69
C ILE A 259 0.80 -15.53 -1.47
N PRO A 260 1.62 -16.15 -2.35
CA PRO A 260 2.00 -17.57 -2.19
C PRO A 260 2.79 -17.80 -0.89
N ALA A 261 3.70 -16.91 -0.54
CA ALA A 261 4.49 -17.03 0.68
C ALA A 261 4.76 -15.66 1.32
N ILE A 262 4.82 -15.68 2.65
CA ILE A 262 5.21 -14.55 3.48
C ILE A 262 5.85 -15.09 4.75
N ARG A 263 7.03 -14.59 5.09
CA ARG A 263 7.78 -14.99 6.29
C ARG A 263 8.17 -13.78 7.11
N CYS A 264 8.28 -14.00 8.42
CA CYS A 264 8.70 -13.02 9.41
C CYS A 264 9.76 -13.65 10.32
N TYR A 265 10.95 -13.05 10.42
CA TYR A 265 12.04 -13.45 11.30
C TYR A 265 12.55 -12.28 12.16
N SER A 266 13.30 -12.61 13.21
CA SER A 266 14.15 -11.65 13.92
C SER A 266 15.59 -11.77 13.44
N ALA A 267 16.32 -10.66 13.43
CA ALA A 267 17.76 -10.60 13.19
C ALA A 267 18.56 -11.39 14.25
N GLY A 268 17.97 -11.64 15.42
CA GLY A 268 18.64 -12.29 16.54
C GLY A 268 19.77 -11.43 17.12
N TYR A 269 20.84 -12.09 17.58
CA TYR A 269 22.01 -11.40 18.10
C TYR A 269 22.92 -10.90 16.95
N VAL A 270 23.20 -9.60 16.94
CA VAL A 270 24.15 -8.94 16.04
C VAL A 270 25.22 -8.24 16.90
N PRO A 271 26.51 -8.63 16.82
CA PRO A 271 27.57 -8.09 17.67
C PRO A 271 27.71 -6.56 17.65
N GLU A 272 27.43 -5.95 16.50
CA GLU A 272 27.56 -4.52 16.26
C GLU A 272 26.38 -3.71 16.85
N GLY A 273 25.29 -4.38 17.26
CA GLY A 273 24.16 -3.78 17.95
C GLY A 273 22.80 -4.10 17.32
N VAL A 274 21.74 -3.87 18.10
CA VAL A 274 20.35 -4.21 17.72
C VAL A 274 19.83 -3.48 16.48
N ASN A 275 20.40 -2.30 16.18
CA ASN A 275 20.00 -1.47 15.04
C ASN A 275 20.78 -1.79 13.75
N VAL A 276 21.73 -2.74 13.80
CA VAL A 276 22.53 -3.13 12.64
C VAL A 276 21.83 -4.28 11.91
N PRO A 277 21.54 -4.15 10.60
CA PRO A 277 20.88 -5.21 9.84
C PRO A 277 21.70 -6.51 9.79
N SER A 278 21.02 -7.65 9.87
CA SER A 278 21.67 -8.97 9.78
C SER A 278 21.67 -9.49 8.34
N ASP A 279 22.85 -9.58 7.72
CA ASP A 279 23.05 -10.20 6.40
C ASP A 279 22.56 -11.67 6.40
N VAL A 280 22.97 -12.44 7.40
CA VAL A 280 22.65 -13.87 7.50
C VAL A 280 21.13 -14.10 7.54
N MET A 281 20.42 -13.33 8.37
CA MET A 281 18.97 -13.50 8.51
C MET A 281 18.20 -12.97 7.30
N GLN A 282 18.70 -11.93 6.62
CA GLN A 282 18.14 -11.48 5.34
C GLN A 282 18.27 -12.56 4.27
N LYS A 283 19.43 -13.17 4.09
CA LYS A 283 19.61 -14.29 3.14
C LYS A 283 18.69 -15.46 3.47
N ARG A 284 18.62 -15.81 4.76
CA ARG A 284 17.82 -16.94 5.23
C ARG A 284 16.33 -16.75 4.96
N ILE A 285 15.76 -15.59 5.30
CA ILE A 285 14.34 -15.33 5.09
C ILE A 285 13.95 -15.31 3.60
N MET A 286 14.83 -14.81 2.74
CA MET A 286 14.63 -14.82 1.27
C MET A 286 14.57 -16.25 0.74
N LEU A 287 15.55 -17.09 1.09
CA LEU A 287 15.60 -18.48 0.66
C LEU A 287 14.41 -19.30 1.19
N ASP A 288 14.07 -19.15 2.48
CA ASP A 288 12.96 -19.87 3.09
C ASP A 288 11.62 -19.49 2.41
N THR A 289 11.41 -18.20 2.13
CA THR A 289 10.17 -17.75 1.45
C THR A 289 10.02 -18.33 0.05
N LEU A 290 11.11 -18.41 -0.73
CA LEU A 290 11.10 -19.05 -2.06
C LEU A 290 10.83 -20.55 -1.95
N ASN A 291 11.45 -21.23 -0.99
CA ASN A 291 11.26 -22.65 -0.75
C ASN A 291 9.80 -22.96 -0.36
N ASP A 292 9.17 -22.13 0.47
CA ASP A 292 7.77 -22.31 0.87
C ASP A 292 6.79 -22.16 -0.29
N ALA A 293 7.10 -21.27 -1.23
CA ALA A 293 6.30 -21.08 -2.44
C ALA A 293 6.69 -22.06 -3.57
N ASN A 294 7.75 -22.86 -3.38
CA ASN A 294 8.35 -23.69 -4.41
C ASN A 294 8.68 -22.89 -5.70
N VAL A 295 9.31 -21.72 -5.54
CA VAL A 295 9.68 -20.80 -6.63
C VAL A 295 11.19 -20.82 -6.87
N ASP A 296 11.60 -20.97 -8.13
CA ASP A 296 13.00 -20.90 -8.53
C ASP A 296 13.50 -19.45 -8.55
N ILE A 297 14.74 -19.21 -8.12
CA ILE A 297 15.38 -17.89 -8.20
C ILE A 297 15.42 -17.31 -9.62
N ASN A 298 15.42 -18.16 -10.65
CA ASN A 298 15.40 -17.77 -12.07
C ASN A 298 14.02 -17.28 -12.54
N ASP A 299 12.98 -17.45 -11.73
CA ASP A 299 11.66 -16.87 -11.95
C ASP A 299 11.51 -15.46 -11.38
N ILE A 300 12.51 -15.01 -10.62
CA ILE A 300 12.58 -13.65 -10.11
C ILE A 300 13.44 -12.80 -11.04
N ASP A 301 12.86 -11.75 -11.62
CA ASP A 301 13.60 -10.75 -12.41
C ASP A 301 13.65 -9.38 -11.74
N PHE A 302 12.81 -9.15 -10.75
CA PHE A 302 12.73 -7.89 -10.01
C PHE A 302 12.51 -8.16 -8.53
N ILE A 303 13.18 -7.39 -7.68
CA ILE A 303 12.96 -7.35 -6.24
C ILE A 303 12.73 -5.91 -5.79
N GLU A 304 11.67 -5.71 -5.02
CA GLU A 304 11.43 -4.45 -4.31
C GLU A 304 12.15 -4.53 -2.96
N ALA A 305 13.33 -3.91 -2.89
CA ALA A 305 14.15 -3.88 -1.70
C ALA A 305 13.56 -2.92 -0.64
N HIS A 306 14.04 -3.05 0.59
CA HIS A 306 13.76 -2.10 1.64
C HIS A 306 14.39 -0.74 1.32
N GLY A 307 15.67 -0.71 0.89
CA GLY A 307 16.31 0.41 0.21
C GLY A 307 16.05 1.77 0.84
N THR A 308 16.65 2.01 2.00
CA THR A 308 16.43 3.26 2.78
C THR A 308 17.29 4.42 2.31
N GLY A 309 18.36 4.17 1.57
CA GLY A 309 19.40 5.17 1.29
C GLY A 309 20.39 5.32 2.44
N THR A 310 20.46 4.35 3.36
CA THR A 310 21.49 4.32 4.41
C THR A 310 22.71 3.57 3.89
N GLN A 311 23.92 4.10 4.12
CA GLN A 311 25.14 3.48 3.58
C GLN A 311 25.35 2.04 4.08
N VAL A 312 25.09 1.81 5.37
CA VAL A 312 25.26 0.49 5.99
C VAL A 312 24.11 -0.44 5.60
N GLY A 313 22.86 0.03 5.69
CA GLY A 313 21.69 -0.80 5.42
C GLY A 313 21.61 -1.25 3.97
N ASP A 314 21.74 -0.32 3.02
CA ASP A 314 21.67 -0.64 1.59
C ASP A 314 22.79 -1.59 1.17
N LYS A 315 24.01 -1.40 1.69
CA LYS A 315 25.13 -2.32 1.45
C LYS A 315 24.80 -3.74 1.91
N ILE A 316 24.33 -3.90 3.15
CA ILE A 316 24.04 -5.21 3.73
C ILE A 316 22.91 -5.88 2.94
N GLU A 317 21.84 -5.15 2.66
CA GLU A 317 20.69 -5.66 1.93
C GLU A 317 21.06 -6.09 0.50
N LEU A 318 21.72 -5.23 -0.28
CA LEU A 318 22.06 -5.56 -1.67
C LEU A 318 23.06 -6.72 -1.78
N ASN A 319 23.99 -6.86 -0.83
CA ASN A 319 24.88 -8.01 -0.80
C ASN A 319 24.11 -9.30 -0.50
N ALA A 320 23.18 -9.28 0.45
CA ALA A 320 22.30 -10.42 0.72
C ALA A 320 21.47 -10.79 -0.51
N ILE A 321 20.89 -9.81 -1.20
CA ILE A 321 20.12 -10.01 -2.45
C ILE A 321 21.01 -10.63 -3.53
N ALA A 322 22.21 -10.09 -3.74
CA ALA A 322 23.13 -10.60 -4.75
C ALA A 322 23.56 -12.05 -4.49
N GLU A 323 23.82 -12.40 -3.23
CA GLU A 323 24.19 -13.77 -2.86
C GLU A 323 23.06 -14.79 -3.08
N VAL A 324 21.81 -14.39 -2.84
CA VAL A 324 20.64 -15.26 -3.02
C VAL A 324 20.22 -15.35 -4.48
N PHE A 325 20.01 -14.21 -5.13
CA PHE A 325 19.34 -14.15 -6.43
C PHE A 325 20.29 -14.11 -7.62
N CYS A 326 21.49 -13.53 -7.49
CA CYS A 326 22.37 -13.27 -8.64
C CYS A 326 23.31 -14.43 -9.00
N LYS A 327 23.26 -15.53 -8.24
CA LYS A 327 24.11 -16.69 -8.50
C LYS A 327 23.65 -17.42 -9.77
N ASN A 328 24.56 -17.63 -10.71
CA ASN A 328 24.33 -18.34 -11.98
C ASN A 328 23.24 -17.74 -12.89
N ARG A 329 22.94 -16.45 -12.78
CA ARG A 329 21.99 -15.79 -13.69
C ARG A 329 22.62 -15.50 -15.05
N SER A 330 21.81 -15.65 -16.11
CA SER A 330 22.17 -15.23 -17.47
C SER A 330 21.89 -13.75 -17.76
N LYS A 331 21.05 -13.12 -16.93
CA LYS A 331 20.69 -11.70 -17.03
C LYS A 331 20.69 -11.05 -15.64
N PRO A 332 20.98 -9.74 -15.55
CA PRO A 332 20.94 -9.03 -14.28
C PRO A 332 19.60 -9.16 -13.58
N LEU A 333 19.62 -9.15 -12.25
CA LEU A 333 18.42 -8.96 -11.45
C LEU A 333 18.13 -7.46 -11.37
N LEU A 334 16.88 -7.07 -11.60
CA LEU A 334 16.43 -5.70 -11.41
C LEU A 334 16.13 -5.46 -9.94
N VAL A 335 16.52 -4.29 -9.42
CA VAL A 335 16.23 -3.88 -8.04
C VAL A 335 15.63 -2.49 -8.02
N GLY A 336 14.68 -2.28 -7.11
CA GLY A 336 14.05 -0.98 -6.89
C GLY A 336 13.72 -0.77 -5.42
N ALA A 337 13.37 0.47 -5.08
CA ALA A 337 12.85 0.86 -3.78
C ALA A 337 11.97 2.10 -3.94
N VAL A 338 10.67 1.95 -3.64
CA VAL A 338 9.67 3.04 -3.70
C VAL A 338 10.08 4.26 -2.87
N LYS A 339 10.92 4.04 -1.86
CA LYS A 339 11.45 5.07 -0.96
C LYS A 339 12.27 6.14 -1.67
N SER A 340 12.84 5.86 -2.85
CA SER A 340 13.48 6.92 -3.64
C SER A 340 12.49 8.01 -4.05
N ASN A 341 11.23 7.64 -4.30
CA ASN A 341 10.20 8.54 -4.81
C ASN A 341 9.39 9.18 -3.67
N ILE A 342 9.00 8.40 -2.66
CA ILE A 342 8.07 8.85 -1.60
C ILE A 342 8.75 9.04 -0.23
N GLY A 343 10.07 8.84 -0.15
CA GLY A 343 10.79 8.76 1.13
C GLY A 343 10.37 7.55 1.97
N HIS A 344 10.73 7.56 3.25
CA HIS A 344 10.46 6.45 4.16
C HIS A 344 9.19 6.68 5.00
N THR A 345 8.13 5.97 4.62
CA THR A 345 6.81 6.00 5.27
C THR A 345 6.67 5.08 6.49
N GLU A 346 7.79 4.71 7.13
CA GLU A 346 7.91 3.85 8.34
C GLU A 346 6.88 2.72 8.42
N ALA A 347 5.86 2.85 9.28
CA ALA A 347 4.85 1.84 9.54
C ALA A 347 4.13 1.39 8.26
N SER A 348 3.95 2.31 7.31
CA SER A 348 3.26 2.10 6.03
C SER A 348 4.18 1.55 4.92
N SER A 349 5.50 1.45 5.17
CA SER A 349 6.49 1.22 4.11
C SER A 349 6.37 -0.13 3.41
N GLY A 350 5.98 -1.19 4.13
CA GLY A 350 5.75 -2.51 3.55
C GLY A 350 4.63 -2.50 2.52
N ILE A 351 3.50 -1.87 2.85
CA ILE A 351 2.34 -1.79 1.96
C ILE A 351 2.59 -0.84 0.78
N CYS A 352 3.36 0.24 0.95
CA CYS A 352 3.81 1.03 -0.20
C CYS A 352 4.62 0.20 -1.22
N GLY A 353 5.50 -0.68 -0.75
CA GLY A 353 6.26 -1.61 -1.61
C GLY A 353 5.36 -2.65 -2.30
N VAL A 354 4.36 -3.16 -1.59
CA VAL A 354 3.31 -4.03 -2.16
C VAL A 354 2.53 -3.32 -3.26
N ILE A 355 2.07 -2.09 -3.02
CA ILE A 355 1.32 -1.30 -4.01
C ILE A 355 2.17 -1.03 -5.24
N LYS A 356 3.43 -0.58 -5.09
CA LYS A 356 4.35 -0.40 -6.25
C LYS A 356 4.52 -1.71 -7.03
N SER A 357 4.64 -2.85 -6.36
CA SER A 357 4.81 -4.16 -7.01
C SER A 357 3.56 -4.60 -7.75
N ILE A 358 2.37 -4.35 -7.20
CA ILE A 358 1.09 -4.55 -7.90
C ILE A 358 1.02 -3.66 -9.14
N LEU A 359 1.40 -2.38 -9.03
CA LEU A 359 1.47 -1.49 -10.19
C LEU A 359 2.45 -1.99 -11.26
N ALA A 360 3.51 -2.71 -10.88
CA ALA A 360 4.42 -3.32 -11.83
C ALA A 360 3.78 -4.49 -12.61
N PHE A 361 2.93 -5.28 -11.94
CA PHE A 361 2.15 -6.34 -12.59
C PHE A 361 1.06 -5.78 -13.50
N GLU A 362 0.24 -4.85 -12.99
CA GLU A 362 -0.94 -4.31 -13.68
C GLU A 362 -0.58 -3.58 -14.98
N TYR A 363 0.59 -2.92 -15.00
CA TYR A 363 1.06 -2.16 -16.15
C TYR A 363 2.20 -2.86 -16.89
N GLU A 364 2.54 -4.09 -16.52
CA GLU A 364 3.63 -4.90 -17.08
C GLU A 364 4.96 -4.13 -17.24
N SER A 365 5.25 -3.26 -16.27
CA SER A 365 6.38 -2.34 -16.31
C SER A 365 6.80 -1.96 -14.89
N ILE A 366 8.08 -2.01 -14.54
CA ILE A 366 8.53 -1.63 -13.20
C ILE A 366 8.62 -0.11 -13.11
N PRO A 367 8.00 0.53 -12.11
CA PRO A 367 8.16 1.96 -11.89
C PRO A 367 9.61 2.33 -11.50
N PRO A 368 10.16 3.42 -12.06
CA PRO A 368 11.56 3.80 -11.86
C PRO A 368 11.85 4.35 -10.46
N ASN A 369 13.01 3.98 -9.95
CA ASN A 369 13.70 4.72 -8.89
C ASN A 369 14.21 6.06 -9.42
N ILE A 370 14.28 7.03 -8.52
CA ILE A 370 14.87 8.36 -8.77
C ILE A 370 16.12 8.56 -7.92
N LYS A 371 16.88 9.63 -8.21
CA LYS A 371 18.07 10.04 -7.44
C LYS A 371 19.19 8.98 -7.34
N PHE A 372 19.26 8.09 -8.34
CA PHE A 372 20.37 7.17 -8.56
C PHE A 372 21.19 7.63 -9.76
N GLU A 373 22.43 8.03 -9.52
CA GLU A 373 23.40 8.54 -10.51
C GLU A 373 24.63 7.63 -10.59
N VAL A 374 25.19 7.26 -9.43
CA VAL A 374 26.44 6.51 -9.32
C VAL A 374 26.23 5.33 -8.36
N PRO A 375 26.54 4.09 -8.76
CA PRO A 375 26.42 2.94 -7.87
C PRO A 375 27.21 3.10 -6.57
N ASN A 376 26.64 2.66 -5.44
CA ASN A 376 27.36 2.61 -4.18
C ASN A 376 28.61 1.71 -4.31
N PRO A 377 29.83 2.25 -4.10
CA PRO A 377 31.08 1.53 -4.34
C PRO A 377 31.28 0.32 -3.40
N ASN A 378 30.52 0.24 -2.31
CA ASN A 378 30.56 -0.87 -1.36
C ASN A 378 29.64 -2.04 -1.75
N THR A 379 29.01 -1.98 -2.92
CA THR A 379 28.10 -3.03 -3.43
C THR A 379 28.64 -3.59 -4.76
N PRO A 380 29.48 -4.64 -4.72
CA PRO A 380 30.13 -5.17 -5.93
C PRO A 380 29.15 -5.58 -7.04
N ALA A 381 27.99 -6.10 -6.68
CA ALA A 381 26.98 -6.55 -7.64
C ALA A 381 26.35 -5.41 -8.47
N LEU A 382 26.37 -4.17 -7.98
CA LEU A 382 25.98 -3.01 -8.78
C LEU A 382 27.10 -2.59 -9.74
N LEU A 383 28.37 -2.73 -9.32
CA LEU A 383 29.54 -2.35 -10.11
C LEU A 383 29.81 -3.33 -11.26
N ASP A 384 29.59 -4.61 -11.04
CA ASP A 384 29.78 -5.66 -12.04
C ASP A 384 28.52 -5.94 -12.90
N GLY A 385 27.43 -5.21 -12.63
CA GLY A 385 26.19 -5.25 -13.41
C GLY A 385 25.29 -6.47 -13.13
N LYS A 386 25.55 -7.27 -12.09
CA LYS A 386 24.65 -8.36 -11.68
C LYS A 386 23.33 -7.86 -11.09
N LEU A 387 23.37 -6.71 -10.43
CA LEU A 387 22.21 -5.95 -9.96
C LEU A 387 22.10 -4.66 -10.78
N VAL A 388 20.91 -4.38 -11.28
CA VAL A 388 20.61 -3.16 -12.04
C VAL A 388 19.46 -2.42 -11.37
N VAL A 389 19.72 -1.19 -10.94
CA VAL A 389 18.68 -0.31 -10.40
C VAL A 389 17.77 0.14 -11.54
N VAL A 390 16.46 0.01 -11.35
CA VAL A 390 15.48 0.43 -12.36
C VAL A 390 15.36 1.96 -12.34
N THR A 391 15.92 2.66 -13.33
CA THR A 391 15.88 4.14 -13.43
C THR A 391 14.97 4.67 -14.54
N GLU A 392 14.44 3.77 -15.36
CA GLU A 392 13.44 4.03 -16.40
C GLU A 392 12.28 3.04 -16.25
N PRO A 393 11.04 3.39 -16.66
CA PRO A 393 9.96 2.42 -16.80
C PRO A 393 10.44 1.20 -17.59
N THR A 394 10.52 0.04 -16.96
CA THR A 394 11.17 -1.15 -17.51
C THR A 394 10.18 -2.28 -17.70
N PRO A 395 9.97 -2.81 -18.92
CA PRO A 395 9.03 -3.89 -19.16
C PRO A 395 9.21 -5.09 -18.23
N PHE A 396 8.12 -5.61 -17.70
CA PHE A 396 8.14 -6.69 -16.71
C PHE A 396 7.05 -7.73 -16.98
N LYS A 397 7.47 -8.98 -17.13
CA LYS A 397 6.60 -10.10 -17.54
C LYS A 397 6.78 -11.36 -16.69
N LYS A 398 7.51 -11.28 -15.59
CA LYS A 398 7.61 -12.41 -14.65
C LYS A 398 6.41 -12.43 -13.72
N ASP A 399 6.16 -13.61 -13.18
CA ASP A 399 5.02 -13.84 -12.33
C ASP A 399 5.28 -13.49 -10.88
N TYR A 400 6.53 -13.29 -10.46
CA TYR A 400 6.87 -13.15 -9.04
C TYR A 400 7.69 -11.89 -8.74
N ILE A 401 7.33 -11.22 -7.65
CA ILE A 401 8.09 -10.09 -7.08
C ILE A 401 8.25 -10.33 -5.58
N PRO A 402 9.48 -10.58 -5.09
CA PRO A 402 9.81 -10.50 -3.67
C PRO A 402 9.86 -9.03 -3.22
N ILE A 403 9.42 -8.76 -1.98
CA ILE A 403 9.43 -7.45 -1.34
C ILE A 403 10.04 -7.55 0.06
N ASN A 404 11.14 -6.82 0.29
CA ASN A 404 11.79 -6.73 1.59
C ASN A 404 11.18 -5.62 2.45
N SER A 405 10.83 -5.95 3.69
CA SER A 405 10.44 -4.98 4.71
C SER A 405 11.21 -5.25 6.01
N LEU A 406 12.16 -4.37 6.32
CA LEU A 406 13.15 -4.59 7.37
C LEU A 406 13.00 -3.50 8.43
N GLY A 407 12.63 -3.88 9.65
CA GLY A 407 12.50 -2.98 10.78
C GLY A 407 13.87 -2.68 11.38
N PHE A 408 14.14 -1.42 11.76
CA PHE A 408 15.43 -1.04 12.34
C PHE A 408 15.78 -1.85 13.60
N GLY A 409 14.79 -2.29 14.38
CA GLY A 409 14.98 -3.17 15.54
C GLY A 409 15.19 -4.65 15.21
N GLY A 410 15.42 -5.00 13.94
CA GLY A 410 15.75 -6.36 13.51
C GLY A 410 14.55 -7.27 13.18
N THR A 411 13.33 -6.74 13.05
CA THR A 411 12.19 -7.54 12.56
C THR A 411 12.18 -7.54 11.03
N LEU A 412 12.36 -8.70 10.41
CA LEU A 412 12.50 -8.88 8.97
C LEU A 412 11.25 -9.56 8.41
N VAL A 413 10.67 -9.01 7.35
CA VAL A 413 9.58 -9.64 6.60
C VAL A 413 9.96 -9.73 5.13
N GLN A 414 9.79 -10.91 4.56
CA GLN A 414 9.86 -11.15 3.13
C GLN A 414 8.47 -11.52 2.63
N ILE A 415 7.92 -10.70 1.74
CA ILE A 415 6.65 -10.97 1.06
C ILE A 415 7.01 -11.47 -0.34
N LEU A 416 6.36 -12.53 -0.82
CA LEU A 416 6.41 -12.93 -2.21
C LEU A 416 5.03 -12.69 -2.81
N LEU A 417 4.95 -11.81 -3.81
CA LEU A 417 3.73 -11.63 -4.60
C LEU A 417 3.82 -12.45 -5.88
N LYS A 418 2.66 -12.96 -6.31
CA LYS A 418 2.46 -13.60 -7.60
C LYS A 418 1.43 -12.83 -8.43
N LYS A 419 1.74 -12.59 -9.71
CA LYS A 419 0.87 -11.93 -10.69
C LYS A 419 -0.47 -12.65 -10.80
N ASN A 420 -1.54 -11.90 -11.02
CA ASN A 420 -2.81 -12.47 -11.44
C ASN A 420 -2.62 -13.28 -12.75
N PRO A 421 -2.86 -14.60 -12.77
CA PRO A 421 -2.70 -15.46 -13.94
C PRO A 421 -3.77 -15.22 -15.03
N ILE A 422 -4.85 -14.49 -14.71
CA ILE A 422 -5.87 -14.11 -15.68
C ILE A 422 -5.37 -12.89 -16.46
N ALA A 423 -5.16 -13.08 -17.77
CA ALA A 423 -4.81 -11.99 -18.65
C ALA A 423 -5.98 -10.97 -18.75
N PRO A 424 -5.72 -9.66 -18.65
CA PRO A 424 -6.73 -8.64 -18.92
C PRO A 424 -7.28 -8.82 -20.34
N GLY A 425 -8.57 -9.13 -20.48
CA GLY A 425 -9.23 -9.22 -21.78
C GLY A 425 -9.59 -10.63 -22.28
N GLY A 426 -10.13 -11.49 -21.41
CA GLY A 426 -10.94 -12.62 -21.86
C GLY A 426 -11.89 -12.17 -22.98
N LYS A 427 -11.95 -12.94 -24.09
CA LYS A 427 -12.55 -12.60 -25.39
C LYS A 427 -13.52 -11.41 -25.31
N LYS A 428 -13.14 -10.25 -25.86
CA LYS A 428 -14.09 -9.18 -26.19
C LYS A 428 -15.22 -9.81 -27.01
N GLN A 429 -16.35 -10.13 -26.38
CA GLN A 429 -17.57 -10.20 -27.15
C GLN A 429 -17.82 -8.76 -27.58
N GLU A 430 -17.67 -8.49 -28.88
CA GLU A 430 -18.20 -7.28 -29.48
C GLU A 430 -19.72 -7.32 -29.35
N SER A 431 -20.19 -7.02 -28.15
CA SER A 431 -21.58 -6.83 -27.85
C SER A 431 -21.91 -5.39 -28.21
N ASN A 432 -22.62 -5.19 -29.33
CA ASN A 432 -23.23 -3.91 -29.67
C ASN A 432 -24.37 -3.50 -28.71
N ILE A 433 -24.63 -4.29 -27.67
CA ILE A 433 -25.66 -3.99 -26.67
C ILE A 433 -25.12 -2.90 -25.72
N PRO A 434 -25.80 -1.75 -25.61
CA PRO A 434 -25.45 -0.73 -24.63
C PRO A 434 -25.45 -1.29 -23.20
N ARG A 435 -24.49 -0.86 -22.36
CA ARG A 435 -24.39 -1.23 -20.95
C ARG A 435 -24.88 -0.07 -20.08
N LEU A 436 -25.70 -0.38 -19.08
CA LEU A 436 -26.06 0.57 -18.04
C LEU A 436 -24.99 0.53 -16.94
N ILE A 437 -24.48 1.72 -16.59
CA ILE A 437 -23.54 1.92 -15.50
C ILE A 437 -24.25 2.78 -14.47
N LEU A 438 -24.30 2.30 -13.23
CA LEU A 438 -24.83 2.98 -12.07
C LEU A 438 -23.67 3.34 -11.16
N PHE A 439 -23.77 4.45 -10.43
CA PHE A 439 -22.80 4.78 -9.40
C PHE A 439 -23.44 5.68 -8.32
N PRO A 440 -23.21 5.37 -7.02
CA PRO A 440 -23.66 6.20 -5.92
C PRO A 440 -22.55 7.15 -5.45
N GLY A 441 -22.94 8.24 -4.80
CA GLY A 441 -22.00 9.21 -4.24
C GLY A 441 -22.51 9.79 -2.92
N THR A 442 -21.57 10.17 -2.06
CA THR A 442 -21.86 10.98 -0.86
C THR A 442 -22.12 12.45 -1.23
N THR A 443 -21.59 12.90 -2.37
CA THR A 443 -21.78 14.26 -2.91
C THR A 443 -22.06 14.24 -4.42
N GLU A 444 -22.45 15.39 -4.97
CA GLU A 444 -22.63 15.59 -6.41
C GLU A 444 -21.29 15.57 -7.17
N GLU A 445 -20.23 16.07 -6.53
CA GLU A 445 -18.87 16.05 -7.07
C GLU A 445 -18.36 14.63 -7.24
N ALA A 446 -18.67 13.71 -6.31
CA ALA A 446 -18.32 12.30 -6.42
C ALA A 446 -18.95 11.65 -7.67
N ILE A 447 -20.22 11.96 -7.95
CA ILE A 447 -20.92 11.52 -9.17
C ILE A 447 -20.24 12.10 -10.41
N THR A 448 -19.93 13.40 -10.38
CA THR A 448 -19.26 14.10 -11.48
C THR A 448 -17.88 13.52 -11.77
N THR A 449 -17.14 13.14 -10.73
CA THR A 449 -15.79 12.56 -10.85
C THR A 449 -15.82 11.20 -11.54
N ILE A 450 -16.73 10.31 -11.13
CA ILE A 450 -16.91 9.01 -11.80
C ILE A 450 -17.34 9.22 -13.25
N PHE A 451 -18.21 10.20 -13.49
CA PHE A 451 -18.65 10.53 -14.82
C PHE A 451 -17.49 10.99 -15.72
N GLU A 452 -16.68 11.95 -15.28
CA GLU A 452 -15.51 12.43 -16.01
C GLU A 452 -14.50 11.29 -16.24
N TYR A 453 -14.34 10.39 -15.27
CA TYR A 453 -13.49 9.20 -15.43
C TYR A 453 -13.96 8.30 -16.58
N LEU A 454 -15.27 8.00 -16.61
CA LEU A 454 -15.87 7.16 -17.65
C LEU A 454 -15.77 7.82 -19.04
N GLN A 455 -15.88 9.15 -19.12
CA GLN A 455 -15.74 9.87 -20.40
C GLN A 455 -14.30 9.89 -20.90
N ASN A 456 -13.33 10.10 -20.00
CA ASN A 456 -11.92 10.28 -20.34
C ASN A 456 -11.15 8.96 -20.47
N THR A 457 -11.77 7.83 -20.11
CA THR A 457 -11.14 6.50 -20.16
C THR A 457 -11.87 5.60 -21.18
N PRO A 458 -11.54 5.69 -22.48
CA PRO A 458 -12.15 4.84 -23.48
C PRO A 458 -11.73 3.37 -23.27
N ASN A 459 -12.56 2.44 -23.72
CA ASN A 459 -12.29 0.98 -23.70
C ASN A 459 -12.14 0.35 -22.29
N LEU A 460 -12.85 0.88 -21.28
CA LEU A 460 -12.95 0.20 -19.98
C LEU A 460 -13.51 -1.23 -20.15
N PRO A 461 -12.97 -2.22 -19.41
CA PRO A 461 -13.42 -3.61 -19.52
C PRO A 461 -14.82 -3.78 -18.92
N GLU A 462 -15.57 -4.77 -19.41
CA GLU A 462 -16.92 -5.06 -18.89
C GLU A 462 -16.92 -5.39 -17.39
N GLU A 463 -15.86 -6.04 -16.92
CA GLU A 463 -15.62 -6.32 -15.51
C GLU A 463 -15.64 -5.04 -14.66
N PHE A 464 -15.05 -3.93 -15.15
CA PHE A 464 -15.08 -2.65 -14.44
C PHE A 464 -16.52 -2.16 -14.25
N PHE A 465 -17.35 -2.25 -15.28
CA PHE A 465 -18.76 -1.86 -15.19
C PHE A 465 -19.56 -2.77 -14.24
N ALA A 466 -19.27 -4.07 -14.25
CA ALA A 466 -19.90 -5.02 -13.34
C ALA A 466 -19.56 -4.70 -11.87
N LEU A 467 -18.28 -4.44 -11.56
CA LEU A 467 -17.84 -4.07 -10.22
C LEU A 467 -18.48 -2.75 -9.76
N LEU A 468 -18.50 -1.72 -10.61
CA LEU A 468 -19.10 -0.43 -10.29
C LEU A 468 -20.63 -0.54 -10.05
N ASN A 469 -21.33 -1.35 -10.84
CA ASN A 469 -22.75 -1.63 -10.65
C ASN A 469 -23.02 -2.36 -9.34
N LYS A 470 -22.15 -3.29 -8.92
CA LYS A 470 -22.29 -3.97 -7.62
C LYS A 470 -22.15 -3.00 -6.44
N LEU A 471 -21.30 -1.98 -6.57
CA LEU A 471 -21.16 -0.91 -5.57
C LEU A 471 -22.34 0.08 -5.53
N SER A 472 -23.33 -0.05 -6.43
CA SER A 472 -24.41 0.93 -6.56
C SER A 472 -25.64 0.69 -5.70
N PHE A 473 -25.79 -0.52 -5.16
CA PHE A 473 -26.94 -0.92 -4.37
C PHE A 473 -26.72 -0.65 -2.88
N THR A 474 -26.59 0.63 -2.53
CA THR A 474 -26.23 1.06 -1.18
C THR A 474 -27.33 1.86 -0.53
N ASP A 475 -27.33 1.89 0.79
CA ASP A 475 -28.26 2.68 1.60
C ASP A 475 -28.26 4.15 1.12
N PRO A 476 -29.40 4.69 0.65
CA PRO A 476 -29.52 6.07 0.22
C PRO A 476 -29.24 7.09 1.33
N SER A 477 -29.38 6.71 2.61
CA SER A 477 -29.03 7.58 3.73
C SER A 477 -27.51 7.81 3.87
N LEU A 478 -26.69 6.85 3.42
CA LEU A 478 -25.23 6.95 3.46
C LEU A 478 -24.66 7.59 2.20
N LYS A 479 -25.26 7.29 1.04
CA LYS A 479 -24.90 7.89 -0.24
C LYS A 479 -26.19 8.46 -0.82
N PRO A 480 -26.50 9.76 -0.69
CA PRO A 480 -27.77 10.30 -1.16
C PRO A 480 -27.79 10.68 -2.65
N PHE A 481 -26.63 10.68 -3.31
CA PHE A 481 -26.52 11.04 -4.73
C PHE A 481 -26.43 9.78 -5.59
N ARG A 482 -27.17 9.76 -6.70
CA ARG A 482 -27.15 8.65 -7.67
C ARG A 482 -26.90 9.21 -9.06
N GLY A 483 -25.95 8.61 -9.77
CA GLY A 483 -25.68 8.83 -11.18
C GLY A 483 -25.90 7.56 -11.99
N TYR A 484 -26.15 7.73 -13.29
CA TYR A 484 -26.07 6.65 -14.25
C TYR A 484 -25.46 7.14 -15.56
N ALA A 485 -24.89 6.21 -16.33
CA ALA A 485 -24.39 6.41 -17.67
C ALA A 485 -24.76 5.22 -18.56
N LEU A 486 -25.05 5.48 -19.84
CA LEU A 486 -25.22 4.43 -20.84
C LEU A 486 -23.96 4.32 -21.68
N TYR A 487 -23.22 3.21 -21.53
CA TYR A 487 -22.03 2.90 -22.32
C TYR A 487 -22.39 2.18 -23.61
N GLN A 488 -22.07 2.77 -24.76
CA GLN A 488 -22.20 2.14 -26.08
C GLN A 488 -20.84 2.23 -26.77
N GLY A 489 -20.22 1.08 -27.11
CA GLY A 489 -18.86 1.05 -27.65
C GLY A 489 -18.65 2.01 -28.85
N GLY A 490 -17.50 2.68 -28.93
CA GLY A 490 -17.17 3.64 -30.00
C GLY A 490 -16.64 5.00 -29.50
N ASN A 491 -16.72 6.03 -30.37
CA ASN A 491 -16.09 7.36 -30.19
C ASN A 491 -16.79 8.32 -29.20
N CYS A 492 -17.99 8.00 -28.70
CA CYS A 492 -18.67 8.77 -27.67
C CYS A 492 -19.42 7.80 -26.74
N PRO A 493 -18.75 7.29 -25.70
CA PRO A 493 -19.23 6.12 -24.99
C PRO A 493 -20.48 6.41 -24.16
N ILE A 494 -20.72 7.64 -23.69
CA ILE A 494 -21.80 7.96 -22.74
C ILE A 494 -22.89 8.82 -23.38
N LYS A 495 -24.12 8.29 -23.45
CA LYS A 495 -25.24 8.91 -24.17
C LYS A 495 -26.19 9.76 -23.31
N GLU A 496 -26.33 9.46 -22.02
CA GLU A 496 -27.28 10.14 -21.13
C GLU A 496 -26.84 10.02 -19.67
N ILE A 497 -26.96 11.10 -18.89
CA ILE A 497 -26.65 11.17 -17.45
C ILE A 497 -27.78 11.89 -16.73
N ARG A 498 -28.19 11.36 -15.58
CA ARG A 498 -29.05 12.10 -14.65
C ARG A 498 -28.58 11.89 -13.22
N VAL A 499 -28.64 12.97 -12.45
CA VAL A 499 -28.48 12.94 -10.99
C VAL A 499 -29.87 12.88 -10.37
N ARG A 500 -30.10 11.91 -9.47
CA ARG A 500 -31.30 11.88 -8.64
C ARG A 500 -30.91 11.99 -7.18
N TYR A 501 -31.48 12.98 -6.50
CA TYR A 501 -31.41 13.14 -5.05
C TYR A 501 -32.46 12.19 -4.44
N SER A 502 -32.02 11.30 -3.56
CA SER A 502 -32.94 10.58 -2.67
C SER A 502 -33.24 11.47 -1.46
N TYR A 503 -34.51 11.83 -1.28
CA TYR A 503 -35.00 12.55 -0.10
C TYR A 503 -35.18 11.63 1.10
#